data_AF-A0A4Q0MDR7-F1
#
_entry.id   AF-A0A4Q0MDR7-F1
#
_cell.length_a   1.000
_cell.length_b   1.000
_cell.length_c   1.000
_cell.angle_alpha   90.00
_cell.angle_beta   90.00
_cell.angle_gamma   90.00
#
_symmetry.space_group_name_H-M   'P 1'
#
loop_
_entity.id
_entity.type
_entity.pdbx_description
1 polymer ?
#
loop_
_entity_poly.entity_id
_entity_poly.type
_entity_poly.pdbx_seq_one_letter_code
_entity_poly.pdbx_strand_id
1 'polypeptide(L)'
;MPIFTIETTYRLPVYRQRTYEAADLAQACRLAIEDDDWECAKQDHESAGETYVTGAWQGRDCAYSGAALAVPAHFDETVQRKADHFEILLGLVKVLSGTGGAQRSAYWAGRAVSAIAKAEAILAGARDPDPDASMPRPHILLAFDESEVRATIGEIIASDEALAALPADAIGDDVHAACVAVAAAADLSEERGSAVFKAALAAIRSAERRRIEGRKEGEREKEE
;
A
#
# COMPACT_ATOMS: atom_id res chain seq x y z
N MET A 1 38.91 -4.09 3.81
CA MET A 1 37.44 -4.10 4.01
C MET A 1 37.05 -2.89 4.83
N PRO A 2 35.94 -2.20 4.54
CA PRO A 2 35.44 -1.13 5.39
C PRO A 2 35.04 -1.69 6.77
N ILE A 3 35.21 -0.88 7.82
CA ILE A 3 34.81 -1.20 9.20
C ILE A 3 33.65 -0.29 9.56
N PHE A 4 32.65 -0.83 10.25
CA PHE A 4 31.50 -0.09 10.74
C PHE A 4 31.31 -0.35 12.23
N THR A 5 30.84 0.67 12.93
CA THR A 5 30.31 0.56 14.29
C THR A 5 28.79 0.60 14.16
N ILE A 6 28.08 -0.42 14.65
CA ILE A 6 26.62 -0.54 14.58
C ILE A 6 26.07 -0.62 16.00
N GLU A 7 25.12 0.24 16.32
CA GLU A 7 24.37 0.20 17.57
C GLU A 7 23.03 -0.50 17.34
N THR A 8 22.78 -1.52 18.16
CA THR A 8 21.52 -2.24 18.19
C THR A 8 20.89 -2.18 19.57
N THR A 9 19.57 -2.19 19.60
CA THR A 9 18.78 -2.22 20.83
C THR A 9 17.53 -3.07 20.60
N TYR A 10 16.76 -3.29 21.65
CA TYR A 10 15.44 -3.92 21.58
C TYR A 10 14.52 -3.23 22.60
N ARG A 11 13.20 -3.26 22.36
CA ARG A 11 12.23 -2.74 23.33
C ARG A 11 12.09 -3.73 24.48
N LEU A 12 12.37 -3.28 25.70
CA LEU A 12 12.18 -4.08 26.92
C LEU A 12 10.91 -3.58 27.63
N PRO A 13 9.79 -4.33 27.59
CA PRO A 13 8.59 -3.95 28.30
C PRO A 13 8.84 -3.84 29.81
N VAL A 14 8.24 -2.82 30.40
CA VAL A 14 8.21 -2.63 31.86
C VAL A 14 6.76 -2.62 32.29
N TYR A 15 6.40 -3.51 33.21
CA TYR A 15 5.04 -3.62 33.72
C TYR A 15 4.98 -3.36 35.22
N ARG A 16 3.80 -2.98 35.70
CA ARG A 16 3.46 -2.95 37.12
C ARG A 16 2.09 -3.60 37.32
N GLN A 17 1.86 -4.13 38.50
CA GLN A 17 0.58 -4.71 38.89
C GLN A 17 0.08 -3.96 40.13
N ARG A 18 -1.13 -3.40 40.05
CA ARG A 18 -1.79 -2.66 41.13
C ARG A 18 -3.28 -2.96 41.16
N THR A 19 -3.88 -2.76 42.32
CA THR A 19 -5.33 -2.89 42.53
C THR A 19 -5.94 -1.52 42.66
N TYR A 20 -7.04 -1.28 41.95
CA TYR A 20 -7.77 -0.01 41.98
C TYR A 20 -9.23 -0.28 42.36
N GLU A 21 -9.76 0.50 43.29
CA GLU A 21 -11.19 0.52 43.57
C GLU A 21 -11.89 1.43 42.56
N ALA A 22 -12.85 0.86 41.82
CA ALA A 22 -13.59 1.56 40.78
C ALA A 22 -14.99 0.96 40.63
N ALA A 23 -15.93 1.74 40.10
CA ALA A 23 -17.29 1.31 39.81
C ALA A 23 -17.36 0.32 38.63
N ASP A 24 -16.43 0.41 37.68
CA ASP A 24 -16.31 -0.50 36.54
C ASP A 24 -14.87 -0.63 36.04
N LEU A 25 -14.66 -1.56 35.10
CA LEU A 25 -13.35 -1.83 34.50
C LEU A 25 -12.79 -0.60 33.76
N ALA A 26 -13.61 0.18 33.07
CA ALA A 26 -13.15 1.33 32.30
C ALA A 26 -12.63 2.45 33.22
N GLN A 27 -13.27 2.65 34.38
CA GLN A 27 -12.77 3.53 35.42
C GLN A 27 -11.49 2.99 36.06
N ALA A 28 -11.41 1.69 36.38
CA ALA A 28 -10.17 1.09 36.90
C ALA A 28 -8.99 1.26 35.92
N CYS A 29 -9.22 1.04 34.61
CA CYS A 29 -8.20 1.25 33.58
C CYS A 29 -7.76 2.71 33.48
N ARG A 30 -8.69 3.67 33.61
CA ARG A 30 -8.33 5.11 33.62
C ARG A 30 -7.46 5.46 34.83
N LEU A 31 -7.86 5.02 36.03
CA LEU A 31 -7.04 5.18 37.24
C LEU A 31 -5.64 4.58 37.06
N ALA A 32 -5.54 3.41 36.43
CA ALA A 32 -4.27 2.75 36.17
C ALA A 32 -3.37 3.46 35.17
N ILE A 33 -3.93 4.28 34.26
CA ILE A 33 -3.16 5.11 33.32
C ILE A 33 -2.77 6.46 33.94
N GLU A 34 -3.62 7.01 34.81
CA GLU A 34 -3.38 8.28 35.51
C GLU A 34 -2.38 8.14 36.67
N ASP A 35 -2.27 6.96 37.29
CA ASP A 35 -1.25 6.67 38.31
C ASP A 35 0.16 6.76 37.69
N ASP A 36 1.02 7.66 38.19
CA ASP A 36 2.38 7.90 37.70
C ASP A 36 3.46 7.18 38.54
N ASP A 37 3.07 6.39 39.53
CA ASP A 37 3.98 5.71 40.46
C ASP A 37 4.42 4.34 39.94
N TRP A 38 5.67 4.29 39.47
CA TRP A 38 6.33 3.10 38.93
C TRP A 38 7.33 2.45 39.89
N GLU A 39 7.29 2.74 41.20
CA GLU A 39 8.32 2.24 42.14
C GLU A 39 8.41 0.70 42.22
N CYS A 40 7.32 -0.01 41.92
CA CYS A 40 7.27 -1.48 41.91
C CYS A 40 7.30 -2.10 40.49
N ALA A 41 7.76 -1.34 39.51
CA ALA A 41 7.83 -1.80 38.13
C ALA A 41 8.84 -2.94 37.96
N LYS A 42 8.53 -3.85 37.04
CA LYS A 42 9.38 -4.99 36.69
C LYS A 42 9.64 -4.99 35.19
N GLN A 43 10.88 -5.29 34.84
CA GLN A 43 11.28 -5.53 33.45
C GLN A 43 10.83 -6.93 33.04
N ASP A 44 10.26 -7.03 31.84
CA ASP A 44 9.84 -8.29 31.24
C ASP A 44 10.80 -8.67 30.11
N HIS A 45 11.80 -9.49 30.44
CA HIS A 45 12.74 -10.01 29.46
C HIS A 45 12.15 -11.12 28.58
N GLU A 46 11.08 -11.78 29.03
CA GLU A 46 10.45 -12.88 28.27
C GLU A 46 9.63 -12.35 27.10
N SER A 47 9.04 -11.16 27.26
CA SER A 47 8.28 -10.45 26.22
C SER A 47 9.09 -9.35 25.52
N ALA A 48 10.42 -9.39 25.61
CA ALA A 48 11.29 -8.42 24.93
C ALA A 48 11.02 -8.41 23.41
N GLY A 49 10.99 -7.21 22.84
CA GLY A 49 10.83 -7.00 21.40
C GLY A 49 12.04 -7.51 20.61
N GLU A 50 11.96 -7.40 19.29
CA GLU A 50 13.08 -7.78 18.43
C GLU A 50 14.24 -6.79 18.53
N THR A 51 15.43 -7.26 18.17
CA THR A 51 16.62 -6.42 18.07
C THR A 51 16.60 -5.64 16.75
N TYR A 52 16.76 -4.33 16.85
CA TYR A 52 16.80 -3.41 15.71
C TYR A 52 17.99 -2.45 15.81
N VAL A 53 18.34 -1.83 14.68
CA VAL A 53 19.47 -0.90 14.59
C VAL A 53 19.00 0.51 14.93
N THR A 54 19.77 1.23 15.75
CA THR A 54 19.49 2.63 16.13
C THR A 54 20.58 3.60 15.71
N GLY A 55 21.78 3.09 15.41
CA GLY A 55 22.89 3.91 14.95
C GLY A 55 23.88 3.14 14.09
N ALA A 56 24.49 3.84 13.14
CA ALA A 56 25.54 3.30 12.29
C ALA A 56 26.59 4.38 12.01
N TRP A 57 27.87 3.99 12.06
CA TRP A 57 29.00 4.88 11.80
C TRP A 57 30.08 4.14 11.01
N GLN A 58 30.79 4.87 10.15
CA GLN A 58 31.98 4.33 9.49
C GLN A 58 33.20 4.45 10.41
N GLY A 59 33.94 3.36 10.56
CA GLY A 59 35.11 3.28 11.42
C GLY A 59 34.91 2.41 12.66
N ARG A 60 36.01 2.20 13.39
CA ARG A 60 36.05 1.41 14.63
C ARG A 60 35.75 2.32 15.82
N ASP A 61 34.86 1.88 16.69
CA ASP A 61 34.50 2.56 17.95
C ASP A 61 34.05 4.02 17.73
N CYS A 62 33.37 4.28 16.61
CA CYS A 62 32.96 5.63 16.20
C CYS A 62 31.55 6.03 16.67
N ALA A 63 30.91 5.23 17.53
CA ALA A 63 29.60 5.57 18.10
C ALA A 63 29.66 6.95 18.76
N TYR A 64 28.69 7.82 18.44
CA TYR A 64 28.57 9.19 18.97
C TYR A 64 29.74 10.16 18.73
N SER A 65 30.77 9.74 18.01
CA SER A 65 31.98 10.54 17.72
C SER A 65 32.23 10.71 16.23
N GLY A 66 31.82 9.74 15.40
CA GLY A 66 31.85 9.83 13.95
C GLY A 66 30.57 10.40 13.35
N ALA A 67 30.58 10.64 12.04
CA ALA A 67 29.38 10.99 11.28
C ALA A 67 28.40 9.81 11.24
N ALA A 68 27.16 10.03 11.69
CA ALA A 68 26.11 9.02 11.64
C ALA A 68 25.69 8.74 10.19
N LEU A 69 25.57 7.46 9.86
CA LEU A 69 25.06 6.97 8.59
C LEU A 69 23.54 6.77 8.69
N ALA A 70 22.83 7.03 7.60
CA ALA A 70 21.41 6.73 7.54
C ALA A 70 21.21 5.20 7.54
N VAL A 71 20.49 4.70 8.53
CA VAL A 71 20.13 3.29 8.65
C VAL A 71 18.91 3.01 7.75
N PRO A 72 18.97 2.03 6.85
CA PRO A 72 17.81 1.63 6.06
C PRO A 72 16.65 1.12 6.93
N ALA A 73 15.42 1.55 6.64
CA ALA A 73 14.23 1.26 7.45
C ALA A 73 13.90 -0.23 7.66
N HIS A 74 14.43 -1.14 6.83
CA HIS A 74 14.23 -2.58 7.05
C HIS A 74 14.99 -3.14 8.26
N PHE A 75 15.93 -2.37 8.82
CA PHE A 75 16.62 -2.68 10.07
C PHE A 75 15.94 -2.08 11.30
N ASP A 76 14.85 -1.33 11.12
CA ASP A 76 14.02 -0.84 12.22
C ASP A 76 13.14 -1.96 12.76
N GLU A 77 12.63 -1.77 13.98
CA GLU A 77 11.64 -2.66 14.58
C GLU A 77 10.39 -2.76 13.68
N THR A 78 9.86 -3.98 13.52
CA THR A 78 8.66 -4.31 12.74
C THR A 78 7.48 -3.43 13.13
N VAL A 79 7.30 -3.12 14.42
CA VAL A 79 6.23 -2.22 14.87
C VAL A 79 6.41 -0.81 14.32
N GLN A 80 7.64 -0.28 14.33
CA GLN A 80 7.93 1.03 13.76
C GLN A 80 7.77 1.02 12.24
N ARG A 81 8.27 -0.02 11.56
CA ARG A 81 8.07 -0.23 10.12
C ARG A 81 6.59 -0.22 9.74
N LYS A 82 5.73 -0.85 10.55
CA LYS A 82 4.27 -0.84 10.36
C LYS A 82 3.68 0.57 10.57
N ALA A 83 4.09 1.27 11.63
CA ALA A 83 3.61 2.62 11.94
C ALA A 83 3.98 3.62 10.84
N ASP A 84 5.24 3.64 10.41
CA ASP A 84 5.71 4.52 9.32
C ASP A 84 5.02 4.16 8.00
N HIS A 85 4.76 2.87 7.77
CA HIS A 85 4.04 2.42 6.59
C HIS A 85 2.54 2.78 6.62
N PHE A 86 1.93 2.85 7.81
CA PHE A 86 0.52 3.17 7.97
C PHE A 86 0.18 4.57 7.44
N GLU A 87 1.06 5.57 7.62
CA GLU A 87 0.85 6.91 7.06
C GLU A 87 0.72 6.89 5.53
N ILE A 88 1.55 6.07 4.87
CA ILE A 88 1.52 5.88 3.41
C ILE A 88 0.20 5.22 3.01
N LEU A 89 -0.20 4.15 3.70
CA LEU A 89 -1.47 3.44 3.43
C LEU A 89 -2.68 4.36 3.65
N LEU A 90 -2.70 5.13 4.73
CA LEU A 90 -3.76 6.10 5.01
C LEU A 90 -3.81 7.20 3.93
N GLY A 91 -2.66 7.67 3.47
CA GLY A 91 -2.56 8.60 2.34
C GLY A 91 -3.17 8.02 1.06
N LEU A 92 -2.90 6.75 0.76
CA LEU A 92 -3.48 6.06 -0.39
C LEU A 92 -5.00 5.93 -0.26
N VAL A 93 -5.51 5.50 0.91
CA VAL A 93 -6.95 5.36 1.17
C VAL A 93 -7.69 6.70 1.03
N LYS A 94 -7.14 7.78 1.60
CA LYS A 94 -7.73 9.13 1.50
C LYS A 94 -7.81 9.61 0.04
N VAL A 95 -6.83 9.25 -0.78
CA VAL A 95 -6.80 9.63 -2.19
C VAL A 95 -7.75 8.78 -3.04
N LEU A 96 -7.84 7.47 -2.78
CA LEU A 96 -8.79 6.56 -3.45
C LEU A 96 -10.25 6.87 -3.08
N SER A 97 -10.49 7.35 -1.86
CA SER A 97 -11.81 7.82 -1.41
C SER A 97 -12.18 9.21 -1.98
N GLY A 98 -11.25 9.86 -2.68
CA GLY A 98 -11.46 11.16 -3.31
C GLY A 98 -11.96 11.03 -4.75
N THR A 99 -13.11 11.62 -5.04
CA THR A 99 -13.76 11.77 -6.36
C THR A 99 -12.88 12.49 -7.39
N GLY A 100 -11.80 11.86 -7.89
CA GLY A 100 -10.84 12.45 -8.81
C GLY A 100 -10.57 11.56 -10.01
N GLY A 101 -10.90 12.06 -11.21
CA GLY A 101 -10.97 11.30 -12.46
C GLY A 101 -9.70 10.56 -12.93
N ALA A 102 -9.89 9.82 -14.03
CA ALA A 102 -9.04 8.73 -14.54
C ALA A 102 -7.51 8.96 -14.56
N GLN A 103 -7.04 10.19 -14.77
CA GLN A 103 -5.60 10.51 -14.83
C GLN A 103 -4.88 10.37 -13.48
N ARG A 104 -5.62 10.50 -12.36
CA ARG A 104 -5.09 10.31 -11.00
C ARG A 104 -4.86 8.81 -10.74
N SER A 105 -5.75 7.93 -11.24
CA SER A 105 -5.75 6.48 -11.01
C SER A 105 -4.45 5.75 -11.40
N ALA A 106 -3.88 6.03 -12.59
CA ALA A 106 -2.70 5.31 -13.08
C ALA A 106 -1.39 5.64 -12.33
N TYR A 107 -1.19 6.91 -11.93
CA TYR A 107 -0.04 7.32 -11.11
C TYR A 107 -0.09 6.67 -9.72
N TRP A 108 -1.29 6.53 -9.15
CA TRP A 108 -1.46 5.96 -7.81
C TRP A 108 -1.50 4.43 -7.79
N ALA A 109 -1.91 3.77 -8.88
CA ALA A 109 -1.81 2.32 -9.02
C ALA A 109 -0.37 1.82 -8.84
N GLY A 110 0.62 2.51 -9.43
CA GLY A 110 2.04 2.19 -9.25
C GLY A 110 2.53 2.36 -7.80
N ARG A 111 1.99 3.34 -7.08
CA ARG A 111 2.35 3.60 -5.67
C ARG A 111 1.67 2.64 -4.70
N ALA A 112 0.45 2.19 -5.01
CA ALA A 112 -0.28 1.19 -4.23
C ALA A 112 0.42 -0.16 -4.26
N VAL A 113 0.93 -0.59 -5.42
CA VAL A 113 1.70 -1.85 -5.53
C VAL A 113 2.96 -1.81 -4.66
N SER A 114 3.64 -0.67 -4.59
CA SER A 114 4.85 -0.51 -3.74
C SER A 114 4.51 -0.65 -2.27
N ALA A 115 3.39 -0.04 -1.87
CA ALA A 115 2.92 -0.13 -0.51
C ALA A 115 2.50 -1.57 -0.15
N ILE A 116 1.78 -2.26 -1.04
CA ILE A 116 1.40 -3.66 -0.85
C ILE A 116 2.63 -4.55 -0.68
N ALA A 117 3.62 -4.44 -1.57
CA ALA A 117 4.84 -5.25 -1.48
C ALA A 117 5.62 -4.99 -0.18
N LYS A 118 5.68 -3.73 0.27
CA LYS A 118 6.29 -3.40 1.57
C LYS A 118 5.47 -3.97 2.74
N ALA A 119 4.15 -3.90 2.70
CA ALA A 119 3.28 -4.48 3.73
C ALA A 119 3.42 -6.01 3.81
N GLU A 120 3.44 -6.70 2.67
CA GLU A 120 3.66 -8.15 2.60
C GLU A 120 5.04 -8.54 3.15
N ALA A 121 6.10 -7.79 2.81
CA ALA A 121 7.43 -8.01 3.35
C ALA A 121 7.47 -7.84 4.88
N ILE A 122 6.82 -6.79 5.40
CA ILE A 122 6.68 -6.56 6.85
C ILE A 122 5.92 -7.71 7.52
N LEU A 123 4.82 -8.19 6.93
CA LEU A 123 4.05 -9.33 7.48
C LEU A 123 4.84 -10.64 7.48
N ALA A 124 5.70 -10.84 6.47
CA ALA A 124 6.57 -12.00 6.37
C ALA A 124 7.85 -11.90 7.20
N GLY A 125 8.11 -10.78 7.89
CA GLY A 125 9.38 -10.52 8.57
C GLY A 125 10.57 -10.39 7.61
N ALA A 126 10.30 -10.13 6.33
CA ALA A 126 11.29 -10.01 5.27
C ALA A 126 11.80 -8.56 5.13
N ARG A 127 12.90 -8.42 4.39
CA ARG A 127 13.47 -7.12 4.02
C ARG A 127 12.52 -6.34 3.10
N ASP A 128 12.42 -5.02 3.31
CA ASP A 128 11.66 -4.12 2.44
C ASP A 128 12.15 -4.21 0.97
N PRO A 129 11.24 -4.15 -0.01
CA PRO A 129 11.63 -4.10 -1.42
C PRO A 129 12.46 -2.84 -1.71
N ASP A 130 13.45 -2.97 -2.59
CA ASP A 130 14.25 -1.82 -3.02
C ASP A 130 13.34 -0.77 -3.71
N PRO A 131 13.54 0.53 -3.45
CA PRO A 131 12.65 1.60 -3.91
C PRO A 131 12.52 1.70 -5.45
N ASP A 132 13.44 1.08 -6.19
CA ASP A 132 13.52 1.09 -7.67
C ASP A 132 13.36 -0.30 -8.31
N ALA A 133 12.91 -1.32 -7.58
CA ALA A 133 12.54 -2.57 -8.22
C ALA A 133 11.44 -2.28 -9.26
N SER A 134 11.73 -2.48 -10.55
CA SER A 134 10.80 -2.21 -11.66
C SER A 134 9.55 -3.06 -11.48
N MET A 135 8.55 -2.49 -10.82
CA MET A 135 7.33 -3.22 -10.49
C MET A 135 6.41 -3.34 -11.70
N PRO A 136 5.64 -4.44 -11.78
CA PRO A 136 4.61 -4.58 -12.79
C PRO A 136 3.64 -3.39 -12.69
N ARG A 137 3.40 -2.73 -13.83
CA ARG A 137 2.42 -1.65 -13.96
C ARG A 137 1.11 -2.27 -14.45
N PRO A 138 0.13 -2.55 -13.57
CA PRO A 138 -1.13 -3.14 -14.01
C PRO A 138 -1.91 -2.14 -14.85
N HIS A 139 -2.62 -2.64 -15.86
CA HIS A 139 -3.54 -1.87 -16.70
C HIS A 139 -4.95 -2.45 -16.54
N ILE A 140 -5.91 -1.60 -16.18
CA ILE A 140 -7.33 -1.97 -16.04
C ILE A 140 -8.00 -1.79 -17.40
N LEU A 141 -8.60 -2.86 -17.94
CA LEU A 141 -9.26 -2.84 -19.25
C LEU A 141 -10.75 -2.46 -19.15
N LEU A 142 -11.39 -2.79 -18.03
CA LEU A 142 -12.80 -2.53 -17.79
C LEU A 142 -13.01 -2.28 -16.30
N ALA A 143 -13.77 -1.23 -15.98
CA ALA A 143 -14.21 -0.89 -14.64
C ALA A 143 -15.57 -0.21 -14.75
N PHE A 144 -16.45 -0.50 -13.79
CA PHE A 144 -17.72 0.17 -13.59
C PHE A 144 -18.02 0.22 -12.09
N ASP A 145 -18.87 1.14 -11.67
CA ASP A 145 -19.36 1.19 -10.29
C ASP A 145 -20.88 0.92 -10.17
N GLU A 146 -21.35 0.74 -8.93
CA GLU A 146 -22.76 0.45 -8.67
C GLU A 146 -23.70 1.59 -9.10
N SER A 147 -23.21 2.83 -9.25
CA SER A 147 -24.02 3.94 -9.74
C SER A 147 -24.29 3.81 -11.24
N GLU A 148 -23.33 3.34 -12.02
CA GLU A 148 -23.51 3.01 -13.43
C GLU A 148 -24.51 1.86 -13.62
N VAL A 149 -24.45 0.85 -12.75
CA VAL A 149 -25.41 -0.26 -12.74
C VAL A 149 -26.81 0.23 -12.39
N ARG A 150 -26.96 1.09 -11.36
CA ARG A 150 -28.26 1.68 -10.99
C ARG A 150 -28.83 2.57 -12.10
N ALA A 151 -28.00 3.35 -12.79
CA ALA A 151 -28.44 4.13 -13.94
C ALA A 151 -28.97 3.21 -15.05
N THR A 152 -28.25 2.13 -15.35
CA THR A 152 -28.66 1.12 -16.34
C THR A 152 -29.98 0.43 -15.95
N ILE A 153 -30.16 0.09 -14.67
CA ILE A 153 -31.42 -0.47 -14.14
C ILE A 153 -32.58 0.51 -14.39
N GLY A 154 -32.36 1.81 -14.14
CA GLY A 154 -33.36 2.84 -14.40
C GLY A 154 -33.79 2.90 -15.87
N GLU A 155 -32.84 2.79 -16.81
CA GLU A 155 -33.12 2.74 -18.25
C GLU A 155 -33.92 1.49 -18.65
N ILE A 156 -33.58 0.33 -18.07
CA ILE A 156 -34.28 -0.94 -18.32
C ILE A 156 -35.72 -0.86 -17.81
N ILE A 157 -35.94 -0.40 -16.57
CA ILE A 157 -37.28 -0.24 -15.98
C ILE A 157 -38.12 0.74 -16.81
N ALA A 158 -37.53 1.86 -17.24
CA ALA A 158 -38.23 2.85 -18.06
C ALA A 158 -38.65 2.31 -19.43
N SER A 159 -37.96 1.28 -19.93
CA SER A 159 -38.20 0.68 -21.25
C SER A 159 -39.18 -0.52 -21.21
N ASP A 160 -39.51 -1.04 -20.03
CA ASP A 160 -40.35 -2.22 -19.85
C ASP A 160 -41.50 -1.96 -18.87
N GLU A 161 -42.73 -1.91 -19.40
CA GLU A 161 -43.95 -1.64 -18.64
C GLU A 161 -44.25 -2.72 -17.58
N ALA A 162 -43.74 -3.95 -17.74
CA ALA A 162 -43.86 -5.00 -16.73
C ALA A 162 -42.96 -4.76 -15.50
N LEU A 163 -41.86 -4.03 -15.68
CA LEU A 163 -40.92 -3.67 -14.62
C LEU A 163 -41.25 -2.32 -13.96
N ALA A 164 -42.17 -1.54 -14.52
CA ALA A 164 -42.58 -0.23 -14.00
C ALA A 164 -43.18 -0.27 -12.58
N ALA A 165 -43.62 -1.46 -12.11
CA ALA A 165 -44.12 -1.66 -10.75
C ALA A 165 -43.03 -1.91 -9.70
N LEU A 166 -41.77 -2.13 -10.11
CA LEU A 166 -40.62 -2.30 -9.21
C LEU A 166 -40.05 -0.92 -8.83
N PRO A 167 -40.18 -0.49 -7.57
CA PRO A 167 -39.58 0.77 -7.16
C PRO A 167 -38.06 0.58 -7.04
N ALA A 168 -37.30 1.55 -7.56
CA ALA A 168 -35.84 1.46 -7.68
C ALA A 168 -35.10 1.34 -6.34
N ASP A 169 -35.76 1.71 -5.23
CA ASP A 169 -35.27 1.57 -3.85
C ASP A 169 -35.32 0.13 -3.33
N ALA A 170 -36.16 -0.73 -3.91
CA ALA A 170 -36.27 -2.15 -3.52
C ALA A 170 -35.08 -3.00 -3.99
N ILE A 171 -34.28 -2.52 -4.93
CA ILE A 171 -33.16 -3.26 -5.56
C ILE A 171 -31.82 -2.96 -4.85
N GLY A 172 -31.82 -2.10 -3.82
CA GLY A 172 -30.61 -1.50 -3.22
C GLY A 172 -29.50 -2.50 -2.86
N ASP A 173 -29.80 -3.48 -2.00
CA ASP A 173 -28.82 -4.49 -1.55
C ASP A 173 -28.53 -5.55 -2.62
N ASP A 174 -29.45 -5.76 -3.56
CA ASP A 174 -29.33 -6.75 -4.65
C ASP A 174 -28.32 -6.31 -5.72
N VAL A 175 -28.13 -4.99 -5.93
CA VAL A 175 -27.13 -4.47 -6.88
C VAL A 175 -25.73 -4.97 -6.55
N HIS A 176 -25.35 -4.93 -5.28
CA HIS A 176 -24.02 -5.36 -4.86
C HIS A 176 -23.82 -6.86 -5.11
N ALA A 177 -24.78 -7.68 -4.68
CA ALA A 177 -24.75 -9.13 -4.87
C ALA A 177 -24.70 -9.49 -6.37
N ALA A 178 -25.46 -8.80 -7.21
CA ALA A 178 -25.45 -8.99 -8.66
C ALA A 178 -24.10 -8.61 -9.29
N CYS A 179 -23.49 -7.48 -8.89
CA CYS A 179 -22.18 -7.07 -9.38
C CYS A 179 -21.10 -8.12 -9.03
N VAL A 180 -21.11 -8.63 -7.80
CA VAL A 180 -20.19 -9.69 -7.36
C VAL A 180 -20.40 -10.97 -8.16
N ALA A 181 -21.65 -11.38 -8.39
CA ALA A 181 -21.96 -12.58 -9.16
C ALA A 181 -21.51 -12.46 -10.63
N VAL A 182 -21.73 -11.32 -11.26
CA VAL A 182 -21.28 -11.05 -12.64
C VAL A 182 -19.76 -11.05 -12.72
N ALA A 183 -19.07 -10.40 -11.78
CA ALA A 183 -17.61 -10.39 -11.74
C ALA A 183 -17.02 -11.81 -11.56
N ALA A 184 -17.65 -12.64 -10.73
CA ALA A 184 -17.21 -14.01 -10.51
C ALA A 184 -17.46 -14.93 -11.72
N ALA A 185 -18.50 -14.65 -12.51
CA ALA A 185 -18.85 -15.44 -13.69
C ALA A 185 -18.18 -14.95 -14.98
N ALA A 186 -17.63 -13.73 -15.00
CA ALA A 186 -17.03 -13.15 -16.19
C ALA A 186 -15.70 -13.84 -16.55
N ASP A 187 -15.64 -14.43 -17.75
CA ASP A 187 -14.38 -14.83 -18.39
C ASP A 187 -13.99 -13.78 -19.44
N LEU A 188 -12.94 -13.01 -19.14
CA LEU A 188 -12.39 -11.97 -20.03
C LEU A 188 -11.03 -12.36 -20.61
N SER A 189 -10.75 -13.67 -20.70
CA SER A 189 -9.45 -14.18 -21.14
C SER A 189 -9.11 -13.81 -22.58
N GLU A 190 -10.10 -13.81 -23.47
CA GLU A 190 -9.94 -13.45 -24.89
C GLU A 190 -9.70 -11.94 -25.06
N GLU A 191 -10.50 -11.10 -24.40
CA GLU A 191 -10.40 -9.65 -24.40
C GLU A 191 -9.04 -9.21 -23.83
N ARG A 192 -8.61 -9.87 -22.75
CA ARG A 192 -7.28 -9.68 -22.16
C ARG A 192 -6.19 -10.05 -23.16
N GLY A 193 -6.29 -11.21 -23.81
CA GLY A 193 -5.31 -11.64 -24.82
C GLY A 193 -5.22 -10.65 -25.99
N SER A 194 -6.36 -10.20 -26.50
CA SER A 194 -6.46 -9.21 -27.58
C SER A 194 -5.85 -7.86 -27.19
N ALA A 195 -6.15 -7.36 -26.00
CA ALA A 195 -5.60 -6.11 -25.50
C ALA A 195 -4.08 -6.18 -25.33
N VAL A 196 -3.56 -7.27 -24.75
CA VAL A 196 -2.11 -7.50 -24.60
C VAL A 196 -1.42 -7.55 -25.96
N PHE A 197 -1.98 -8.27 -26.92
CA PHE A 197 -1.42 -8.39 -28.27
C PHE A 197 -1.39 -7.03 -28.99
N LYS A 198 -2.47 -6.25 -28.91
CA LYS A 198 -2.54 -4.90 -29.50
C LYS A 198 -1.54 -3.94 -28.85
N ALA A 199 -1.41 -3.99 -27.52
CA ALA A 199 -0.43 -3.19 -26.79
C ALA A 199 1.01 -3.53 -27.21
N ALA A 200 1.33 -4.82 -27.37
CA ALA A 200 2.64 -5.28 -27.83
C ALA A 200 2.96 -4.76 -29.25
N LEU A 201 2.02 -4.88 -30.19
CA LEU A 201 2.18 -4.35 -31.55
C LEU A 201 2.38 -2.83 -31.57
N ALA A 202 1.62 -2.10 -30.75
CA ALA A 202 1.74 -0.64 -30.65
C ALA A 202 3.12 -0.22 -30.11
N ALA A 203 3.65 -0.94 -29.12
CA ALA A 203 4.98 -0.71 -28.57
C ALA A 203 6.08 -0.95 -29.62
N ILE A 204 6.01 -2.07 -30.35
CA ILE A 204 6.97 -2.42 -31.42
C ILE A 204 6.99 -1.34 -32.50
N ARG A 205 5.83 -0.97 -33.04
CA ARG A 205 5.72 0.08 -34.08
C ARG A 205 6.26 1.42 -33.61
N SER A 206 6.11 1.75 -32.34
CA SER A 206 6.63 2.99 -31.76
C SER A 206 8.16 2.95 -31.59
N ALA A 207 8.73 1.78 -31.29
CA ALA A 207 10.18 1.59 -31.28
C ALA A 207 10.78 1.67 -32.69
N GLU A 208 10.13 1.07 -33.69
CA GLU A 208 10.56 1.15 -35.10
C GLU A 208 10.55 2.58 -35.62
N ARG A 209 9.50 3.36 -35.35
CA ARG A 209 9.44 4.78 -35.72
C ARG A 209 10.58 5.59 -35.13
N ARG A 210 10.83 5.47 -33.82
CA ARG A 210 11.96 6.14 -33.16
C ARG A 210 13.31 5.76 -33.77
N ARG A 211 13.48 4.49 -34.18
CA ARG A 211 14.71 4.03 -34.83
C ARG A 211 14.89 4.63 -36.23
N ILE A 212 13.81 4.77 -36.99
CA ILE A 212 13.83 5.38 -38.32
C ILE A 212 14.07 6.89 -38.22
N GLU A 213 13.44 7.56 -37.26
CA GLU A 213 13.60 9.00 -37.00
C GLU A 213 15.03 9.33 -36.53
N GLY A 214 15.56 8.61 -35.54
CA GLY A 214 16.94 8.81 -35.08
C GLY A 214 18.00 8.47 -36.14
N ARG A 215 17.68 7.60 -37.10
CA ARG A 215 18.56 7.33 -38.25
C ARG A 215 18.57 8.50 -39.26
N LYS A 216 17.43 9.15 -39.49
CA LYS A 216 17.33 10.32 -40.37
C LYS A 216 17.99 11.56 -39.79
N GLU A 217 17.94 11.74 -38.47
CA GLU A 217 18.67 12.82 -37.78
C GLU A 217 20.19 12.62 -37.86
N GLY A 218 20.68 11.39 -37.60
CA GLY A 218 22.11 11.10 -37.70
C GLY A 218 22.68 11.07 -39.14
N GLU A 219 21.82 10.96 -40.17
CA GLU A 219 22.20 11.11 -41.58
C GLU A 219 22.24 12.60 -41.99
N ARG A 220 21.38 13.46 -41.43
CA ARG A 220 21.42 14.93 -41.63
C ARG A 220 22.62 15.60 -40.95
N GLU A 221 22.99 15.18 -39.75
CA GLU A 221 24.18 15.70 -39.03
C GLU A 221 25.52 15.30 -39.68
N LYS A 222 25.52 14.39 -40.66
CA LYS A 222 26.72 13.99 -41.43
C LYS A 222 26.86 14.69 -42.78
N GLU A 223 25.82 15.40 -43.23
CA GLU A 223 25.80 16.15 -44.49
C GLU A 223 26.01 17.68 -44.30
N GLU A 224 26.07 18.17 -43.06
CA GLU A 224 26.59 19.50 -42.68
C GLU A 224 28.06 19.44 -42.25
#